data_AF-A0A817L9Q4-F1
#
_entry.id   AF-A0A817L9Q4-F1
#
_cell.length_a   1.000
_cell.length_b   1.000
_cell.length_c   1.000
_cell.angle_alpha   90.00
_cell.angle_beta   90.00
_cell.angle_gamma   90.00
#
_symmetry.space_group_name_H-M   'P 1'
#
loop_
_entity.id
_entity.type
_entity.pdbx_description
1 polymer ?
#
loop_
_entity_poly.entity_id
_entity_poly.type
_entity_poly.pdbx_seq_one_letter_code
_entity_poly.pdbx_strand_id
1 'polypeptide(L)'
;MLERHFVDIVKYREKILNQQNDEINNDIPFQKVYRSLLTSTIRQPFISAIFHLDGVPLGKSSKLTLWVLSCSILELPPYLRNRHSNMIVISMWVGVRQPIIKLWLRECVQNLKTLKSSGLSIRDGQKWFLYFVGIIGDCPALKLALNHIGNNGYYCCWFCKIEGIHIGKKRQYPFEKTPTMRSINSYINESKEAEVNGTNVNGHLDAAWAKTIWQQK
;
A
#
# COMPACT_ATOMS: atom_id res chain seq x y z
N MET A 1 -9.10 -15.57 -12.16
CA MET A 1 -7.94 -14.76 -12.61
C MET A 1 -6.63 -15.52 -12.41
N LEU A 2 -6.27 -15.90 -11.18
CA LEU A 2 -5.02 -16.61 -10.87
C LEU A 2 -4.87 -17.93 -11.64
N GLU A 3 -5.90 -18.78 -11.67
CA GLU A 3 -5.85 -20.05 -12.41
C GLU A 3 -5.68 -19.89 -13.92
N ARG A 4 -6.23 -18.80 -14.49
CA ARG A 4 -6.13 -18.47 -15.91
C ARG A 4 -4.71 -18.08 -16.31
N HIS A 5 -4.03 -17.30 -15.46
CA HIS A 5 -2.70 -16.75 -15.73
C HIS A 5 -1.58 -17.45 -14.95
N PHE A 6 -1.84 -18.62 -14.38
CA PHE A 6 -0.87 -19.30 -13.53
C PHE A 6 0.44 -19.61 -14.28
N VAL A 7 0.34 -20.05 -15.53
CA VAL A 7 1.50 -20.30 -16.40
C VAL A 7 2.28 -19.02 -16.66
N ASP A 8 1.59 -17.89 -16.88
CA ASP A 8 2.22 -16.58 -17.08
C ASP A 8 2.95 -16.12 -15.81
N ILE A 9 2.34 -16.35 -14.65
CA ILE A 9 2.88 -16.03 -13.32
C ILE A 9 4.20 -16.77 -13.07
N VAL A 10 4.21 -18.08 -13.29
CA VAL A 10 5.41 -18.90 -13.07
C VAL A 10 6.53 -18.50 -14.03
N LYS A 11 6.23 -18.39 -15.34
CA LYS A 11 7.22 -18.01 -16.36
C LYS A 11 7.83 -16.63 -16.09
N TYR A 12 7.00 -15.66 -15.71
CA TYR A 12 7.49 -14.30 -15.45
C TYR A 12 8.33 -14.24 -14.16
N ARG A 13 7.97 -15.00 -13.12
CA ARG A 13 8.81 -15.15 -11.93
C ARG A 13 10.17 -15.73 -12.25
N GLU A 14 10.25 -16.80 -13.03
CA GLU A 14 11.53 -17.39 -13.46
C GLU A 14 12.37 -16.37 -14.24
N LYS A 15 11.75 -15.61 -15.14
CA LYS A 15 12.42 -14.50 -15.84
C LYS A 15 13.03 -13.50 -14.86
N ILE A 16 12.30 -13.10 -13.82
CA ILE A 16 12.81 -12.15 -12.81
C ILE A 16 13.99 -12.74 -12.02
N LEU A 17 13.93 -14.03 -11.67
CA LEU A 17 15.01 -14.71 -10.94
C LEU A 17 16.29 -14.84 -11.76
N ASN A 18 16.15 -15.06 -13.08
CA ASN A 18 17.27 -15.21 -13.99
C ASN A 18 17.90 -13.88 -14.42
N GLN A 19 17.28 -12.73 -14.13
CA GLN A 19 17.86 -11.42 -14.38
C GLN A 19 18.98 -11.11 -13.37
N GLN A 20 20.20 -10.95 -13.88
CA GLN A 20 21.35 -10.49 -13.08
C GLN A 20 21.03 -9.14 -12.41
N ASN A 21 21.65 -8.88 -11.24
CA ASN A 21 21.34 -7.70 -10.40
C ASN A 21 21.51 -6.35 -11.12
N ASP A 22 22.30 -6.29 -12.20
CA ASP A 22 22.61 -5.05 -12.92
C ASP A 22 21.58 -4.67 -14.01
N GLU A 23 20.71 -5.61 -14.42
CA GLU A 23 19.52 -5.29 -15.23
C GLU A 23 18.34 -4.99 -14.30
N ILE A 24 18.32 -3.76 -13.76
CA ILE A 24 17.22 -3.28 -12.91
C ILE A 24 15.93 -3.32 -13.74
N ASN A 25 15.11 -4.36 -13.52
CA ASN A 25 13.74 -4.37 -14.04
C ASN A 25 12.91 -3.30 -13.30
N ASN A 26 12.89 -2.09 -13.88
CA ASN A 26 12.15 -0.93 -13.39
C ASN A 26 10.62 -1.10 -13.44
N ASP A 27 10.11 -2.21 -14.00
CA ASP A 27 8.67 -2.43 -14.11
C ASP A 27 7.99 -2.93 -12.83
N ILE A 28 8.75 -3.36 -11.82
CA ILE A 28 8.23 -3.84 -10.53
C ILE A 28 8.39 -2.73 -9.49
N PRO A 29 7.29 -2.13 -9.01
CA PRO A 29 7.36 -1.22 -7.88
C PRO A 29 7.86 -1.96 -6.63
N PHE A 30 8.64 -1.28 -5.79
CA PHE A 30 9.25 -1.89 -4.60
C PHE A 30 10.14 -3.11 -4.90
N GLN A 31 10.83 -3.13 -6.05
CA GLN A 31 11.67 -4.25 -6.50
C GLN A 31 12.64 -4.76 -5.42
N LYS A 32 13.27 -3.88 -4.63
CA LYS A 32 14.17 -4.29 -3.54
C LYS A 32 13.47 -5.17 -2.49
N VAL A 33 12.25 -4.80 -2.09
CA VAL A 33 11.42 -5.57 -1.15
C VAL A 33 11.01 -6.90 -1.77
N TYR A 34 10.57 -6.86 -3.03
CA TYR A 34 10.17 -8.06 -3.75
C TYR A 34 11.34 -9.03 -3.99
N ARG A 35 12.54 -8.54 -4.36
CA ARG A 35 13.75 -9.37 -4.49
C ARG A 35 14.14 -9.98 -3.15
N SER A 36 14.09 -9.20 -2.06
CA SER A 36 14.33 -9.73 -0.72
C SER A 36 13.35 -10.84 -0.35
N LEU A 37 12.08 -10.73 -0.76
CA LEU A 37 11.08 -11.78 -0.60
C LEU A 37 11.42 -13.04 -1.41
N LEU A 38 11.86 -12.88 -2.67
CA LEU A 38 12.29 -13.99 -3.53
C LEU A 38 13.53 -14.74 -3.00
N THR A 39 14.49 -14.02 -2.40
CA THR A 39 15.72 -14.61 -1.84
C THR A 39 15.56 -15.11 -0.41
N SER A 40 14.48 -14.73 0.27
CA SER A 40 14.22 -15.17 1.63
C SER A 40 13.99 -16.69 1.69
N THR A 41 14.22 -17.30 2.85
CA THR A 41 14.04 -18.74 3.06
C THR A 41 12.57 -19.18 3.08
N ILE A 42 11.68 -18.45 2.39
CA ILE A 42 10.29 -18.84 2.20
C ILE A 42 10.27 -20.10 1.33
N ARG A 43 10.12 -21.25 1.99
CA ARG A 43 10.05 -22.56 1.32
C ARG A 43 8.72 -22.81 0.62
N GLN A 44 7.72 -21.98 0.86
CA GLN A 44 6.35 -22.19 0.39
C GLN A 44 6.08 -21.36 -0.86
N PRO A 45 5.33 -21.88 -1.84
CA PRO A 45 5.01 -21.11 -3.03
C PRO A 45 4.12 -19.93 -2.64
N PHE A 46 4.38 -18.76 -3.23
CA PHE A 46 3.67 -17.54 -2.90
C PHE A 46 3.30 -16.74 -4.14
N ILE A 47 2.41 -15.77 -3.99
CA ILE A 47 2.06 -14.74 -4.98
C ILE A 47 2.24 -13.40 -4.29
N SER A 48 2.79 -12.43 -5.00
CA SER A 48 2.99 -11.08 -4.48
C SER A 48 2.04 -10.11 -5.13
N ALA A 49 1.49 -9.20 -4.34
CA ALA A 49 0.58 -8.18 -4.80
C ALA A 49 0.95 -6.79 -4.29
N ILE A 50 0.56 -5.78 -5.04
CA ILE A 50 0.67 -4.38 -4.66
C ILE A 50 -0.73 -3.79 -4.57
N PHE A 51 -1.04 -3.10 -3.46
CA PHE A 51 -2.31 -2.41 -3.33
C PHE A 51 -2.28 -1.09 -4.08
N HIS A 52 -3.42 -0.75 -4.66
CA HIS A 52 -3.72 0.56 -5.19
C HIS A 52 -4.90 1.13 -4.41
N LEU A 53 -4.77 2.35 -3.93
CA LEU A 53 -5.87 3.10 -3.34
C LEU A 53 -6.09 4.35 -4.17
N ASP A 54 -7.33 4.55 -4.58
CA ASP A 54 -7.72 5.71 -5.38
C ASP A 54 -9.11 6.21 -4.95
N GLY A 55 -9.34 7.50 -5.15
CA GLY A 55 -10.57 8.21 -4.83
C GLY A 55 -11.00 9.07 -6.01
N VAL A 56 -12.14 8.73 -6.63
CA VAL A 56 -12.64 9.39 -7.83
C VAL A 56 -13.99 10.06 -7.55
N PRO A 57 -14.20 11.33 -7.93
CA PRO A 57 -15.52 11.97 -7.87
C PRO A 57 -16.46 11.32 -8.90
N LEU A 58 -17.67 10.93 -8.48
CA LEU A 58 -18.65 10.28 -9.35
C LEU A 58 -19.45 11.25 -10.23
N GLY A 59 -19.35 12.56 -9.99
CA GLY A 59 -20.00 13.57 -10.82
C GLY A 59 -19.33 14.93 -10.69
N LYS A 60 -19.43 15.74 -11.75
CA LYS A 60 -18.79 17.07 -11.82
C LYS A 60 -19.28 18.05 -10.73
N SER A 61 -20.53 17.90 -10.31
CA SER A 61 -21.18 18.78 -9.31
C SER A 61 -21.64 18.01 -8.06
N SER A 62 -21.34 16.72 -7.99
CA SER A 62 -21.71 15.88 -6.85
C SER A 62 -20.56 15.82 -5.85
N LYS A 63 -20.89 15.91 -4.57
CA LYS A 63 -19.93 15.61 -3.49
C LYS A 63 -19.68 14.11 -3.33
N LEU A 64 -20.37 13.27 -4.12
CA LEU A 64 -20.25 11.82 -4.06
C LEU A 64 -18.90 11.37 -4.63
N THR A 65 -18.17 10.60 -3.83
CA THR A 65 -16.87 10.03 -4.17
C THR A 65 -16.92 8.52 -4.10
N LEU A 66 -16.22 7.87 -5.02
CA LEU A 66 -15.94 6.44 -4.99
C LEU A 66 -14.48 6.25 -4.59
N TRP A 67 -14.25 5.52 -3.53
CA TRP A 67 -12.94 5.04 -3.12
C TRP A 67 -12.82 3.57 -3.45
N VAL A 68 -11.70 3.17 -4.04
CA VAL A 68 -11.45 1.78 -4.45
C VAL A 68 -10.12 1.33 -3.89
N LEU A 69 -10.14 0.23 -3.15
CA LEU A 69 -8.95 -0.56 -2.87
C LEU A 69 -8.88 -1.69 -3.89
N SER A 70 -7.83 -1.69 -4.71
CA SER A 70 -7.56 -2.75 -5.68
C SER A 70 -6.14 -3.28 -5.51
N CYS A 71 -5.78 -4.34 -6.22
CA CYS A 71 -4.41 -4.81 -6.29
C CYS A 71 -4.03 -5.40 -7.66
N SER A 72 -2.72 -5.37 -7.93
CA SER A 72 -2.11 -6.08 -9.06
C SER A 72 -1.17 -7.17 -8.58
N ILE A 73 -1.15 -8.28 -9.30
CA ILE A 73 -0.20 -9.38 -9.07
C ILE A 73 1.14 -9.03 -9.72
N LEU A 74 2.21 -9.02 -8.95
CA LEU A 74 3.54 -8.64 -9.44
C LEU A 74 4.12 -9.66 -10.41
N GLU A 75 3.83 -10.93 -10.20
CA GLU A 75 4.30 -12.00 -11.06
C GLU A 75 3.58 -12.04 -12.41
N LEU A 76 2.60 -11.18 -12.69
CA LEU A 76 2.12 -11.02 -14.05
C LEU A 76 3.08 -10.16 -14.87
N PRO A 77 3.34 -10.52 -16.15
CA PRO A 77 4.09 -9.64 -17.05
C PRO A 77 3.33 -8.31 -17.27
N PRO A 78 4.02 -7.18 -17.53
CA PRO A 78 3.38 -5.85 -17.55
C PRO A 78 2.14 -5.73 -18.43
N TYR A 79 2.19 -6.33 -19.63
CA TYR A 79 1.09 -6.29 -20.60
C TYR A 79 -0.16 -7.05 -20.14
N LEU A 80 -0.05 -7.94 -19.15
CA LEU A 80 -1.17 -8.60 -18.47
C LEU A 80 -1.51 -7.92 -17.15
N ARG A 81 -0.49 -7.54 -16.36
CA ARG A 81 -0.63 -6.90 -15.05
C ARG A 81 -1.48 -5.63 -15.11
N ASN A 82 -1.26 -4.83 -16.15
CA ASN A 82 -1.91 -3.52 -16.30
C ASN A 82 -3.25 -3.60 -17.05
N ARG A 83 -3.72 -4.79 -17.45
CA ARG A 83 -5.06 -4.93 -18.05
C ARG A 83 -6.11 -4.76 -16.98
N HIS A 84 -7.15 -3.95 -17.26
CA HIS A 84 -8.28 -3.76 -16.34
C HIS A 84 -8.94 -5.07 -15.92
N SER A 85 -9.06 -6.05 -16.82
CA SER A 85 -9.63 -7.38 -16.53
C SER A 85 -8.76 -8.28 -15.64
N ASN A 86 -7.54 -7.84 -15.31
CA ASN A 86 -6.60 -8.48 -14.39
C ASN A 86 -6.37 -7.66 -13.12
N MET A 87 -7.00 -6.49 -13.00
CA MET A 87 -6.98 -5.71 -11.77
C MET A 87 -7.98 -6.31 -10.78
N ILE A 88 -7.54 -6.65 -9.58
CA ILE A 88 -8.40 -7.26 -8.57
C ILE A 88 -8.97 -6.13 -7.71
N VAL A 89 -10.28 -5.89 -7.80
CA VAL A 89 -10.97 -4.99 -6.87
C VAL A 89 -11.22 -5.74 -5.55
N ILE A 90 -10.72 -5.19 -4.45
CA ILE A 90 -10.82 -5.81 -3.12
C ILE A 90 -12.00 -5.23 -2.36
N SER A 91 -12.16 -3.89 -2.41
CA SER A 91 -13.23 -3.20 -1.70
C SER A 91 -13.53 -1.86 -2.35
N MET A 92 -14.77 -1.40 -2.19
CA MET A 92 -15.24 -0.13 -2.68
C MET A 92 -16.02 0.60 -1.57
N TRP A 93 -15.91 1.92 -1.56
CA TRP A 93 -16.70 2.79 -0.69
C TRP A 93 -17.27 3.93 -1.51
N VAL A 94 -18.60 4.12 -1.45
CA VAL A 94 -19.28 5.23 -2.11
C VAL A 94 -19.87 6.12 -1.03
N GLY A 95 -19.49 7.40 -1.04
CA GLY A 95 -19.96 8.33 -0.03
C GLY A 95 -19.65 9.79 -0.33
N VAL A 96 -20.42 10.67 0.30
CA VAL A 96 -20.26 12.13 0.23
C VAL A 96 -19.02 12.59 1.02
N ARG A 97 -18.57 11.76 1.97
CA ARG A 97 -17.38 12.01 2.78
C ARG A 97 -16.34 10.94 2.49
N GLN A 98 -15.08 11.33 2.66
CA GLN A 98 -13.95 10.41 2.68
C GLN A 98 -14.20 9.29 3.72
N PRO A 99 -13.93 8.02 3.39
CA PRO A 99 -14.15 6.91 4.32
C PRO A 99 -13.26 7.06 5.55
N ILE A 100 -13.77 6.62 6.70
CA ILE A 100 -12.92 6.27 7.84
C ILE A 100 -12.33 4.90 7.51
N ILE A 101 -11.08 4.88 7.04
CA ILE A 101 -10.50 3.70 6.38
C ILE A 101 -10.48 2.45 7.27
N LYS A 102 -10.29 2.61 8.59
CA LYS A 102 -10.38 1.51 9.55
C LYS A 102 -11.77 0.87 9.59
N LEU A 103 -12.84 1.66 9.47
CA LEU A 103 -14.20 1.14 9.41
C LEU A 103 -14.48 0.48 8.06
N TRP A 104 -14.08 1.13 6.97
CA TRP A 104 -14.30 0.62 5.62
C TRP A 104 -13.58 -0.71 5.38
N LEU A 105 -12.32 -0.83 5.78
CA LEU A 105 -11.46 -1.97 5.45
C LEU A 105 -11.34 -3.01 6.57
N ARG A 106 -12.08 -2.89 7.68
CA ARG A 106 -11.98 -3.81 8.84
C ARG A 106 -12.09 -5.28 8.43
N GLU A 107 -13.19 -5.65 7.78
CA GLU A 107 -13.47 -7.02 7.36
C GLU A 107 -12.51 -7.46 6.24
N CYS A 108 -12.18 -6.56 5.31
CA CYS A 108 -11.20 -6.82 4.25
C CYS A 108 -9.84 -7.20 4.83
N VAL A 109 -9.34 -6.43 5.81
CA VAL A 109 -8.06 -6.70 6.49
C VAL A 109 -8.10 -8.05 7.20
N GLN A 110 -9.21 -8.40 7.84
CA GLN A 110 -9.34 -9.69 8.51
C GLN A 110 -9.30 -10.85 7.52
N ASN A 111 -10.03 -10.75 6.40
CA ASN A 111 -9.99 -11.75 5.33
C ASN A 111 -8.59 -11.88 4.70
N LEU A 112 -7.89 -10.75 4.52
CA LEU A 112 -6.51 -10.74 4.02
C LEU A 112 -5.52 -11.39 4.99
N LYS A 113 -5.70 -11.21 6.30
CA LYS A 113 -4.89 -11.91 7.33
C LYS A 113 -5.16 -13.42 7.30
N THR A 114 -6.41 -13.83 7.13
CA THR A 114 -6.76 -15.25 6.94
C THR A 114 -6.08 -15.79 5.70
N LEU A 115 -6.21 -15.14 4.54
CA LEU A 115 -5.55 -15.56 3.29
C LEU A 115 -4.02 -15.65 3.42
N LYS A 116 -3.40 -14.70 4.12
CA LYS A 116 -1.96 -14.70 4.39
C LYS A 116 -1.52 -15.89 5.27
N SER A 117 -2.38 -16.38 6.16
CA SER A 117 -2.05 -17.48 7.10
C SER A 117 -2.50 -18.86 6.61
N SER A 118 -3.65 -18.96 5.94
CA SER A 118 -4.19 -20.22 5.45
C SER A 118 -3.65 -20.63 4.07
N GLY A 119 -3.18 -19.65 3.30
CA GLY A 119 -2.92 -19.79 1.86
C GLY A 119 -4.21 -19.96 1.06
N LEU A 120 -4.05 -20.01 -0.26
CA LEU A 120 -5.07 -20.30 -1.26
C LEU A 120 -4.65 -21.55 -2.04
N SER A 121 -5.56 -22.52 -2.20
CA SER A 121 -5.28 -23.66 -3.09
C SER A 121 -5.46 -23.23 -4.54
N ILE A 122 -4.41 -23.33 -5.36
CA ILE A 122 -4.41 -22.96 -6.78
C ILE A 122 -3.92 -24.13 -7.60
N ARG A 123 -4.83 -24.79 -8.35
CA ARG A 123 -4.59 -26.03 -9.11
C ARG A 123 -3.99 -27.18 -8.26
N ASP A 124 -4.45 -28.40 -8.50
CA ASP A 124 -3.86 -29.62 -7.92
C ASP A 124 -3.74 -29.66 -6.37
N GLY A 125 -4.50 -28.81 -5.67
CA GLY A 125 -4.53 -28.71 -4.21
C GLY A 125 -3.32 -28.01 -3.56
N GLN A 126 -2.29 -27.62 -4.31
CA GLN A 126 -1.12 -26.94 -3.74
C GLN A 126 -1.51 -25.59 -3.14
N LYS A 127 -1.08 -25.34 -1.89
CA LYS A 127 -1.34 -24.08 -1.19
C LYS A 127 -0.31 -23.03 -1.57
N TRP A 128 -0.80 -21.87 -2.03
CA TRP A 128 -0.05 -20.68 -2.36
C TRP A 128 -0.34 -19.55 -1.37
N PHE A 129 0.70 -18.85 -0.91
CA PHE A 129 0.56 -17.79 0.09
C PHE A 129 0.56 -16.41 -0.56
N LEU A 130 -0.26 -15.49 -0.04
CA LEU A 130 -0.33 -14.14 -0.57
C LEU A 130 0.52 -13.19 0.26
N TYR A 131 1.47 -12.53 -0.39
CA TYR A 131 2.27 -11.47 0.18
C TYR A 131 1.90 -10.16 -0.49
N PHE A 132 1.78 -9.11 0.30
CA PHE A 132 1.71 -7.77 -0.24
C PHE A 132 3.14 -7.19 -0.20
N VAL A 133 3.51 -6.29 -1.12
CA VAL A 133 4.81 -5.58 -1.11
C VAL A 133 4.75 -4.06 -0.82
N GLY A 134 3.64 -3.40 -1.18
CA GLY A 134 3.33 -2.05 -0.73
C GLY A 134 1.89 -1.63 -1.04
N ILE A 135 1.61 -0.36 -0.77
CA ILE A 135 0.43 0.37 -1.25
C ILE A 135 0.89 1.58 -2.04
N ILE A 136 0.26 1.84 -3.18
CA ILE A 136 0.48 3.01 -4.01
C ILE A 136 -0.83 3.78 -4.20
N GLY A 137 -0.69 5.07 -4.46
CA GLY A 137 -1.79 6.00 -4.66
C GLY A 137 -1.25 7.42 -4.78
N ASP A 138 -2.13 8.35 -5.10
CA ASP A 138 -1.80 9.76 -5.03
C ASP A 138 -1.68 10.24 -3.56
N CYS A 139 -1.27 11.49 -3.36
CA CYS A 139 -1.11 12.03 -2.00
C CYS A 139 -2.39 11.95 -1.14
N PRO A 140 -3.59 12.32 -1.65
CA PRO A 140 -4.86 12.11 -0.94
C PRO A 140 -5.14 10.65 -0.54
N ALA A 141 -4.90 9.68 -1.42
CA ALA A 141 -5.08 8.27 -1.12
C ALA A 141 -4.06 7.77 -0.10
N LEU A 142 -2.78 8.11 -0.25
CA LEU A 142 -1.75 7.69 0.70
C LEU A 142 -1.95 8.35 2.07
N LYS A 143 -2.42 9.61 2.12
CA LYS A 143 -2.87 10.26 3.37
C LYS A 143 -3.90 9.40 4.10
N LEU A 144 -4.90 8.91 3.36
CA LEU A 144 -5.94 8.03 3.89
C LEU A 144 -5.35 6.67 4.32
N ALA A 145 -4.53 6.06 3.48
CA ALA A 145 -3.89 4.77 3.74
C ALA A 145 -3.03 4.79 5.02
N LEU A 146 -2.38 5.92 5.28
CA LEU A 146 -1.43 6.08 6.36
C LEU A 146 -2.04 6.71 7.62
N ASN A 147 -3.32 7.12 7.60
CA ASN A 147 -3.94 7.95 8.64
C ASN A 147 -3.03 9.14 9.00
N HIS A 148 -2.56 9.84 7.97
CA HIS A 148 -1.67 10.98 8.11
C HIS A 148 -2.42 12.27 7.78
N ILE A 149 -1.91 13.41 8.23
CA ILE A 149 -2.40 14.70 7.75
C ILE A 149 -2.09 14.91 6.27
N GLY A 150 -2.89 15.78 5.64
CA GLY A 150 -2.66 16.19 4.25
C GLY A 150 -1.53 17.20 4.13
N ASN A 151 -1.19 17.51 2.88
CA ASN A 151 -0.15 18.46 2.46
C ASN A 151 -0.23 19.89 3.05
N ASN A 152 -1.35 20.28 3.66
CA ASN A 152 -1.52 21.59 4.29
C ASN A 152 -1.30 21.58 5.83
N GLY A 153 -1.03 20.42 6.43
CA GLY A 153 -0.85 20.28 7.87
C GLY A 153 0.60 20.46 8.34
N TYR A 154 0.78 20.67 9.64
CA TYR A 154 2.11 20.72 10.28
C TYR A 154 2.75 19.34 10.30
N TYR A 155 4.01 19.21 9.85
CA TYR A 155 4.70 17.93 9.75
C TYR A 155 4.08 16.95 8.72
N CYS A 156 3.58 17.45 7.58
CA CYS A 156 2.85 16.62 6.61
C CYS A 156 3.69 15.60 5.85
N CYS A 157 5.02 15.76 5.84
CA CYS A 157 5.91 14.88 5.10
C CYS A 157 5.98 13.50 5.77
N TRP A 158 5.87 12.43 4.99
CA TRP A 158 6.00 11.06 5.48
C TRP A 158 7.46 10.66 5.74
N PHE A 159 8.41 11.44 5.23
CA PHE A 159 9.84 11.12 5.28
C PHE A 159 10.60 11.97 6.28
N CYS A 160 10.23 13.24 6.45
CA CYS A 160 10.90 14.16 7.38
C CYS A 160 9.92 14.82 8.34
N LYS A 161 10.47 15.47 9.37
CA LYS A 161 9.74 16.20 10.42
C LYS A 161 9.86 17.72 10.27
N ILE A 162 10.01 18.22 9.04
CA ILE A 162 9.99 19.66 8.80
C ILE A 162 8.61 20.20 9.18
N GLU A 163 8.57 21.16 10.10
CA GLU A 163 7.35 21.83 10.49
C GLU A 163 6.95 22.85 9.41
N GLY A 164 5.68 22.87 9.04
CA GLY A 164 5.20 23.86 8.08
C GLY A 164 4.83 25.17 8.76
N ILE A 165 5.34 26.29 8.25
CA ILE A 165 5.01 27.64 8.73
C ILE A 165 3.82 28.22 7.97
N HIS A 166 3.09 29.13 8.60
CA HIS A 166 1.94 29.79 7.97
C HIS A 166 2.35 31.17 7.47
N ILE A 167 2.45 31.34 6.14
CA ILE A 167 2.82 32.60 5.49
C ILE A 167 1.79 32.91 4.41
N GLY A 168 1.16 34.08 4.49
CA GLY A 168 0.25 34.58 3.45
C GLY A 168 -0.95 33.65 3.18
N LYS A 169 -1.60 33.16 4.24
CA LYS A 169 -2.72 32.20 4.18
C LYS A 169 -2.38 30.82 3.59
N LYS A 170 -1.09 30.52 3.38
CA LYS A 170 -0.61 29.25 2.84
C LYS A 170 0.31 28.56 3.84
N ARG A 171 0.27 27.22 3.82
CA ARG A 171 1.28 26.39 4.50
C ARG A 171 2.52 26.34 3.60
N GLN A 172 3.67 26.69 4.16
CA GLN A 172 4.95 26.60 3.48
C GLN A 172 5.92 25.77 4.33
N TYR A 173 6.82 25.04 3.69
CA TYR A 173 7.82 24.21 4.38
C TYR A 173 9.18 24.85 4.15
N PRO A 174 9.79 25.45 5.19
CA PRO A 174 11.10 26.06 5.04
C PRO A 174 12.12 24.99 4.67
N PHE A 175 13.10 25.37 3.84
CA PHE A 175 14.20 24.48 3.53
C PHE A 175 15.08 24.30 4.76
N GLU A 176 15.31 23.04 5.14
CA GLU A 176 16.28 22.65 6.14
C GLU A 176 17.37 21.83 5.46
N LYS A 177 18.65 22.20 5.65
CA LYS A 177 19.80 21.50 5.03
C LYS A 177 19.91 20.05 5.51
N THR A 178 19.61 19.83 6.79
CA THR A 178 19.67 18.52 7.46
C THR A 178 18.37 18.32 8.22
N PRO A 179 17.28 17.98 7.51
CA PRO A 179 16.00 17.80 8.15
C PRO A 179 16.01 16.54 9.00
N THR A 180 15.29 16.58 10.12
CA THR A 180 15.10 15.38 10.94
C THR A 180 14.25 14.37 10.16
N MET A 181 14.82 13.21 9.82
CA MET A 181 14.14 12.15 9.10
C MET A 181 13.29 11.30 10.04
N ARG A 182 12.14 10.82 9.55
CA ARG A 182 11.31 9.83 10.25
C ARG A 182 11.94 8.46 10.08
N SER A 183 12.39 7.87 11.19
CA SER A 183 12.74 6.45 11.21
C SER A 183 11.49 5.58 11.22
N ILE A 184 11.63 4.30 10.86
CA ILE A 184 10.53 3.31 10.94
C ILE A 184 9.98 3.26 12.37
N ASN A 185 10.86 3.26 13.38
CA ASN A 185 10.48 3.20 14.79
C ASN A 185 9.76 4.47 15.23
N SER A 186 10.27 5.65 14.89
CA SER A 186 9.61 6.93 15.18
C SER A 186 8.20 6.94 14.60
N TYR A 187 8.08 6.62 13.31
CA TYR A 187 6.80 6.60 12.62
C TYR A 187 5.79 5.67 13.30
N ILE A 188 6.22 4.47 13.70
CA ILE A 188 5.34 3.50 14.36
C ILE A 188 4.89 4.03 15.72
N ASN A 189 5.83 4.52 16.54
CA ASN A 189 5.52 4.99 17.88
C ASN A 189 4.60 6.21 17.84
N GLU A 190 4.90 7.20 17.00
CA GLU A 190 4.08 8.40 16.83
C GLU A 190 2.66 8.06 16.32
N SER A 191 2.53 7.09 15.40
CA SER A 191 1.21 6.65 14.93
C SER A 191 0.38 5.94 16.00
N LYS A 192 1.01 5.15 16.88
CA LYS A 192 0.35 4.49 18.02
C LYS A 192 -0.02 5.50 19.10
N GLU A 193 0.85 6.47 19.34
CA GLU A 193 0.58 7.55 20.28
C GLU A 193 -0.61 8.39 19.83
N ALA A 194 -0.69 8.73 18.54
CA ALA A 194 -1.86 9.41 17.97
C ALA A 194 -3.16 8.60 18.13
N GLU A 195 -3.11 7.28 17.93
CA GLU A 195 -4.26 6.38 18.16
C GLU A 195 -4.73 6.40 19.62
N VAL A 196 -3.80 6.27 20.56
CA VAL A 196 -4.11 6.22 22.01
C VAL A 196 -4.62 7.56 22.51
N ASN A 197 -3.99 8.65 22.10
CA ASN A 197 -4.31 9.99 22.58
C ASN A 197 -5.54 10.59 21.85
N GLY A 198 -5.89 10.06 20.68
CA GLY A 198 -6.93 10.64 19.81
C GLY A 198 -6.57 12.03 19.28
N THR A 199 -5.28 12.37 19.28
CA THR A 199 -4.76 13.68 18.88
C THR A 199 -3.66 13.54 17.83
N ASN A 200 -3.39 14.63 17.12
CA ASN A 200 -2.34 14.65 16.12
C ASN A 200 -0.95 14.63 16.80
N VAL A 201 -0.13 13.65 16.44
CA VAL A 201 1.27 13.54 16.89
C VAL A 201 2.18 13.63 15.66
N ASN A 202 2.89 14.76 15.50
CA ASN A 202 3.81 14.99 14.39
C ASN A 202 3.21 14.61 13.03
N GLY A 203 1.95 14.94 12.75
CA GLY A 203 1.26 14.65 11.49
C GLY A 203 0.54 13.29 11.44
N HIS A 204 0.72 12.41 12.42
CA HIS A 204 -0.06 11.18 12.54
C HIS A 204 -1.42 11.47 13.17
N LEU A 205 -2.50 10.95 12.58
CA LEU A 205 -3.86 11.11 13.07
C LEU A 205 -4.37 9.86 13.79
N ASP A 206 -3.82 8.70 13.44
CA ASP A 206 -4.18 7.40 13.98
C ASP A 206 -3.11 6.36 13.56
N ALA A 207 -3.19 5.13 14.06
CA ALA A 207 -2.35 4.04 13.62
C ALA A 207 -2.58 3.75 12.12
N ALA A 208 -1.47 3.57 11.39
CA ALA A 208 -1.50 3.25 9.97
C ALA A 208 -2.02 1.82 9.74
N TRP A 209 -3.27 1.66 9.31
CA TRP A 209 -3.92 0.35 9.11
C TRP A 209 -3.17 -0.53 8.10
N ALA A 210 -2.52 0.09 7.11
CA ALA A 210 -1.72 -0.66 6.14
C ALA A 210 -0.71 -1.54 6.87
N LYS A 211 -0.06 -1.03 7.93
CA LYS A 211 0.95 -1.77 8.73
C LYS A 211 0.39 -2.99 9.46
N THR A 212 -0.91 -3.08 9.69
CA THR A 212 -1.54 -4.27 10.29
C THR A 212 -1.54 -5.48 9.33
N ILE A 213 -1.42 -5.26 8.02
CA ILE A 213 -1.25 -6.33 7.01
C ILE A 213 0.25 -6.70 6.86
N TRP A 214 1.14 -5.71 7.00
CA TRP A 214 2.58 -5.84 6.80
C TRP A 214 3.33 -6.51 7.94
N GLN A 215 2.79 -6.55 9.16
CA GLN A 215 3.40 -7.27 10.27
C GLN A 215 3.56 -8.76 9.90
N GLN A 216 4.79 -9.15 9.65
CA GLN A 216 5.23 -10.54 9.59
C GLN A 216 5.35 -10.98 11.05
N LYS A 217 4.62 -12.03 11.42
CA LYS A 217 5.04 -12.85 12.55
C LYS A 217 6.13 -13.79 12.03
#